data_AF-A0A2J4YG15-F1
#
_entry.id   AF-A0A2J4YG15-F1
#
_cell.length_a   1.000
_cell.length_b   1.000
_cell.length_c   1.000
_cell.angle_alpha   90.00
_cell.angle_beta   90.00
_cell.angle_gamma   90.00
#
_symmetry.space_group_name_H-M   'P 1'
#
loop_
_entity.id
_entity.type
_entity.pdbx_description
1 polymer ?
#
loop_
_entity_poly.entity_id
_entity_poly.type
_entity_poly.pdbx_seq_one_letter_code
_entity_poly.pdbx_strand_id
1 'polypeptide(L)'
;MNSNNTGYIIGAYPCAPSFHQKSEEEETEFWRQLSDTPDIRGLEQPCLEHLHPLGDEWLLRHTPGHWQIVVTAIMETMRRRGENGGFGLASSDEEQRKACVEYYRHLQQKIAKINGKTAGKVIALELHAAPLAGNANVDQATDAFARSLKEITRWDWSCELVLEHCDAMTGTAPRKGFLPLENVLEAIADYDISICINWARSAIEGRNTVLPLTHTQQAK
;
A
#
# COMPACT_ATOMS: atom_id res chain seq x y z
N MET A 1 -18.62 -13.46 -26.32
CA MET A 1 -18.60 -12.17 -25.61
C MET A 1 -17.18 -11.98 -25.12
N ASN A 2 -16.41 -11.08 -25.72
CA ASN A 2 -15.10 -10.71 -25.16
C ASN A 2 -15.37 -9.86 -23.93
N SER A 3 -15.36 -10.47 -22.74
CA SER A 3 -15.33 -9.69 -21.52
C SER A 3 -13.97 -8.98 -21.49
N ASN A 4 -13.98 -7.66 -21.67
CA ASN A 4 -12.85 -6.78 -21.33
C ASN A 4 -12.62 -6.74 -19.81
N ASN A 5 -12.89 -7.83 -19.08
CA ASN A 5 -12.70 -7.88 -17.65
C ASN A 5 -11.23 -8.23 -17.40
N THR A 6 -10.45 -7.24 -16.98
CA THR A 6 -9.06 -7.45 -16.56
C THR A 6 -8.95 -8.18 -15.22
N GLY A 7 -10.08 -8.48 -14.57
CA GLY A 7 -10.16 -9.15 -13.26
C GLY A 7 -9.81 -8.21 -12.10
N TYR A 8 -10.20 -8.60 -10.90
CA TYR A 8 -10.00 -7.85 -9.67
C TYR A 8 -8.75 -8.29 -8.91
N ILE A 9 -8.05 -7.30 -8.36
CA ILE A 9 -7.09 -7.47 -7.26
C ILE A 9 -7.84 -7.13 -5.97
N ILE A 10 -7.77 -7.98 -4.95
CA ILE A 10 -8.58 -7.83 -3.74
C ILE A 10 -7.73 -7.86 -2.46
N GLY A 11 -7.99 -6.91 -1.55
CA GLY A 11 -7.47 -6.90 -0.19
C GLY A 11 -8.28 -7.80 0.73
N ALA A 12 -7.98 -9.10 0.76
CA ALA A 12 -8.71 -10.08 1.59
C ALA A 12 -8.19 -10.18 3.03
N TYR A 13 -6.97 -9.68 3.29
CA TYR A 13 -6.29 -9.78 4.58
C TYR A 13 -7.09 -9.25 5.80
N PRO A 14 -7.99 -8.24 5.72
CA PRO A 14 -8.78 -7.84 6.89
C PRO A 14 -9.75 -8.94 7.37
N CYS A 15 -10.13 -9.84 6.46
CA CYS A 15 -11.03 -10.96 6.72
C CYS A 15 -10.29 -12.30 6.93
N ALA A 16 -8.98 -12.35 6.70
CA ALA A 16 -8.22 -13.59 6.75
C ALA A 16 -8.13 -14.13 8.19
N PRO A 17 -8.52 -15.39 8.46
CA PRO A 17 -8.51 -16.03 9.78
C PRO A 17 -7.20 -15.86 10.59
N SER A 18 -6.05 -15.79 9.92
CA SER A 18 -4.71 -15.64 10.48
C SER A 18 -4.53 -14.33 11.26
N PHE A 19 -5.30 -13.29 10.93
CA PHE A 19 -5.33 -12.04 11.69
C PHE A 19 -6.33 -12.05 12.86
N HIS A 20 -7.10 -13.13 13.03
CA HIS A 20 -8.15 -13.28 14.04
C HIS A 20 -7.92 -14.48 14.98
N GLN A 21 -6.67 -14.96 15.08
CA GLN A 21 -6.26 -16.07 15.97
C GLN A 21 -7.03 -17.39 15.73
N LYS A 22 -7.41 -17.64 14.48
CA LYS A 22 -8.12 -18.84 14.06
C LYS A 22 -7.17 -19.94 13.57
N SER A 23 -7.72 -21.12 13.30
CA SER A 23 -6.94 -22.29 12.89
C SER A 23 -6.34 -22.15 11.48
N GLU A 24 -5.23 -22.86 11.22
CA GLU A 24 -4.63 -22.94 9.88
C GLU A 24 -5.56 -23.66 8.87
N GLU A 25 -6.44 -24.55 9.35
CA GLU A 25 -7.48 -25.17 8.53
C GLU A 25 -8.50 -24.14 8.02
N GLU A 26 -8.99 -23.26 8.91
CA GLU A 26 -9.85 -22.13 8.52
C GLU A 26 -9.12 -21.19 7.55
N GLU A 27 -7.83 -20.93 7.76
CA GLU A 27 -7.03 -20.09 6.86
C GLU A 27 -6.95 -20.72 5.46
N THR A 28 -6.63 -22.01 5.38
CA THR A 28 -6.54 -22.74 4.12
C THR A 28 -7.86 -22.72 3.37
N GLU A 29 -8.97 -22.96 4.07
CA GLU A 29 -10.31 -22.94 3.49
C GLU A 29 -10.71 -21.54 3.01
N PHE A 30 -10.32 -20.49 3.74
CA PHE A 30 -10.54 -19.10 3.33
C PHE A 30 -9.86 -18.79 1.99
N TRP A 31 -8.56 -19.10 1.84
CA TRP A 31 -7.84 -18.86 0.59
C TRP A 31 -8.36 -19.73 -0.56
N ARG A 32 -8.80 -20.96 -0.28
CA ARG A 32 -9.44 -21.83 -1.28
C ARG A 32 -10.76 -21.22 -1.80
N GLN A 33 -11.66 -20.78 -0.91
CA GLN A 33 -12.92 -20.14 -1.31
C GLN A 33 -12.69 -18.84 -2.08
N LEU A 34 -11.68 -18.07 -1.69
CA LEU A 34 -11.29 -16.86 -2.41
C LEU A 34 -10.83 -17.20 -3.83
N SER A 35 -10.06 -18.28 -3.98
CA SER A 35 -9.55 -18.77 -5.26
C SER A 35 -10.66 -19.26 -6.20
N ASP A 36 -11.76 -19.77 -5.65
CA ASP A 36 -12.92 -20.24 -6.40
C ASP A 36 -13.87 -19.10 -6.81
N THR A 37 -13.63 -17.87 -6.33
CA THR A 37 -14.51 -16.74 -6.61
C THR A 37 -14.23 -16.17 -8.02
N PRO A 38 -15.24 -16.10 -8.91
CA PRO A 38 -15.07 -15.60 -10.27
C PRO A 38 -14.50 -14.18 -10.33
N ASP A 39 -13.82 -13.88 -11.45
CA ASP A 39 -13.24 -12.58 -11.76
C ASP A 39 -12.10 -12.10 -10.84
N ILE A 40 -11.76 -12.82 -9.77
CA ILE A 40 -10.57 -12.53 -8.96
C ILE A 40 -9.33 -13.04 -9.68
N ARG A 41 -8.35 -12.15 -9.86
CA ARG A 41 -7.07 -12.47 -10.51
C ARG A 41 -5.86 -12.25 -9.61
N GLY A 42 -6.05 -11.86 -8.35
CA GLY A 42 -4.94 -11.54 -7.49
C GLY A 42 -5.32 -10.85 -6.19
N LEU A 43 -4.28 -10.53 -5.43
CA LEU A 43 -4.40 -10.06 -4.06
C LEU A 43 -3.68 -8.73 -3.87
N GLU A 44 -4.30 -7.85 -3.13
CA GLU A 44 -3.61 -6.80 -2.41
C GLU A 44 -3.19 -7.42 -1.07
N GLN A 45 -1.88 -7.49 -0.79
CA GLN A 45 -1.35 -8.16 0.39
C GLN A 45 -0.39 -7.25 1.17
N PRO A 46 -0.67 -6.97 2.45
CA PRO A 46 0.25 -6.25 3.31
C PRO A 46 1.50 -7.08 3.56
N CYS A 47 2.66 -6.41 3.62
CA CYS A 47 3.88 -7.05 4.06
C CYS A 47 4.26 -6.54 5.45
N LEU A 48 4.17 -7.36 6.48
CA LEU A 48 4.77 -7.04 7.78
C LEU A 48 6.25 -7.48 7.72
N GLU A 49 6.64 -8.50 8.49
CA GLU A 49 7.88 -9.25 8.26
C GLU A 49 7.78 -10.13 6.99
N HIS A 50 6.59 -10.70 6.78
CA HIS A 50 6.21 -11.55 5.66
C HIS A 50 4.91 -11.06 5.04
N LEU A 51 4.63 -11.51 3.81
CA LEU A 51 3.35 -11.32 3.13
C LEU A 51 2.21 -12.05 3.86
N HIS A 52 2.52 -13.05 4.67
CA HIS A 52 1.53 -13.81 5.43
C HIS A 52 2.10 -14.21 6.80
N PRO A 53 1.28 -14.30 7.87
CA PRO A 53 1.76 -14.68 9.21
C PRO A 53 2.47 -16.04 9.26
N LEU A 54 2.09 -16.98 8.39
CA LEU A 54 2.75 -18.30 8.24
C LEU A 54 3.91 -18.30 7.22
N GLY A 55 4.31 -17.13 6.72
CA GLY A 55 5.45 -16.94 5.81
C GLY A 55 5.06 -16.75 4.33
N ASP A 56 5.96 -16.13 3.57
CA ASP A 56 5.75 -15.79 2.15
C ASP A 56 5.39 -17.01 1.29
N GLU A 57 6.12 -18.12 1.50
CA GLU A 57 5.91 -19.37 0.75
C GLU A 57 4.58 -20.05 1.09
N TRP A 58 4.04 -19.82 2.28
CA TRP A 58 2.74 -20.37 2.66
C TRP A 58 1.65 -19.73 1.78
N LEU A 59 1.64 -18.39 1.67
CA LEU A 59 0.68 -17.68 0.82
C LEU A 59 0.78 -18.10 -0.64
N LEU A 60 2.01 -18.20 -1.17
CA LEU A 60 2.24 -18.55 -2.56
C LEU A 60 1.78 -19.98 -2.91
N ARG A 61 1.79 -20.91 -1.95
CA ARG A 61 1.28 -22.29 -2.14
C ARG A 61 -0.25 -22.37 -2.09
N HIS A 62 -0.88 -21.51 -1.30
CA HIS A 62 -2.33 -21.55 -1.08
C HIS A 62 -3.12 -20.58 -1.96
N THR A 63 -2.45 -19.92 -2.91
CA THR A 63 -3.07 -19.05 -3.91
C THR A 63 -2.78 -19.55 -5.33
N PRO A 64 -3.67 -19.34 -6.30
CA PRO A 64 -3.45 -19.79 -7.67
C PRO A 64 -2.14 -19.24 -8.25
N GLY A 65 -1.40 -20.09 -8.96
CA GLY A 65 -0.11 -19.69 -9.54
C GLY A 65 -0.21 -18.47 -10.46
N HIS A 66 -1.30 -18.38 -11.22
CA HIS A 66 -1.58 -17.28 -12.16
C HIS A 66 -2.05 -15.97 -11.48
N TRP A 67 -2.36 -15.99 -10.18
CA TRP A 67 -2.74 -14.78 -9.47
C TRP A 67 -1.56 -13.82 -9.32
N GLN A 68 -1.83 -12.53 -9.43
CA GLN A 68 -0.84 -11.47 -9.21
C GLN A 68 -0.99 -10.87 -7.81
N ILE A 69 0.05 -10.17 -7.34
CA ILE A 69 0.10 -9.56 -6.02
C ILE A 69 0.42 -8.08 -6.16
N VAL A 70 -0.38 -7.23 -5.52
CA VAL A 70 -0.04 -5.86 -5.17
C VAL A 70 0.38 -5.87 -3.70
N VAL A 71 1.62 -5.50 -3.41
CA VAL A 71 2.09 -5.42 -2.02
C VAL A 71 1.68 -4.07 -1.45
N THR A 72 1.15 -4.03 -0.23
CA THR A 72 0.89 -2.77 0.50
C THR A 72 1.85 -2.59 1.65
N ALA A 73 2.33 -1.36 1.86
CA ALA A 73 2.98 -0.96 3.09
C ALA A 73 1.99 -0.58 4.22
N ILE A 74 0.69 -0.43 3.92
CA ILE A 74 -0.26 0.27 4.82
C ILE A 74 -0.33 -0.32 6.23
N MET A 75 -0.32 -1.65 6.37
CA MET A 75 -0.44 -2.27 7.69
C MET A 75 0.81 -2.07 8.54
N GLU A 76 2.01 -2.26 7.98
CA GLU A 76 3.25 -2.06 8.74
C GLU A 76 3.45 -0.59 9.06
N THR A 77 3.15 0.32 8.11
CA THR A 77 3.18 1.76 8.35
C THR A 77 2.27 2.13 9.51
N MET A 78 1.03 1.65 9.54
CA MET A 78 0.10 1.96 10.63
C MET A 78 0.46 1.29 11.95
N ARG A 79 0.98 0.05 11.93
CA ARG A 79 1.43 -0.67 13.13
C ARG A 79 2.56 0.10 13.82
N ARG A 80 3.63 0.41 13.08
CA ARG A 80 4.76 1.18 13.61
C ARG A 80 4.36 2.59 14.02
N ARG A 81 3.45 3.22 13.27
CA ARG A 81 2.92 4.54 13.63
C ARG A 81 2.10 4.54 14.93
N GLY A 82 1.46 3.42 15.25
CA GLY A 82 0.78 3.22 16.54
C GLY A 82 1.74 3.18 17.73
N GLU A 83 2.98 2.73 17.53
CA GLU A 83 4.04 2.70 18.55
C GLU A 83 4.80 4.05 18.59
N ASN A 84 5.12 4.60 17.42
CA ASN A 84 5.80 5.88 17.24
C ASN A 84 5.13 6.68 16.12
N GLY A 85 4.46 7.78 16.46
CA GLY A 85 3.73 8.62 15.51
C GLY A 85 4.56 9.20 14.35
N GLY A 86 5.89 9.16 14.44
CA GLY A 86 6.81 9.62 13.40
C GLY A 86 7.10 8.64 12.27
N PHE A 87 6.71 7.37 12.33
CA PHE A 87 7.03 6.42 11.26
C PHE A 87 6.29 6.74 9.95
N GLY A 88 7.02 7.08 8.88
CA GLY A 88 6.45 7.31 7.54
C GLY A 88 7.37 8.08 6.58
N LEU A 89 7.06 8.03 5.28
CA LEU A 89 7.89 8.62 4.22
C LEU A 89 7.91 10.14 4.20
N ALA A 90 6.83 10.77 4.68
CA ALA A 90 6.62 12.21 4.77
C ALA A 90 6.87 12.72 6.20
N SER A 91 7.54 11.92 7.04
CA SER A 91 7.81 12.31 8.41
C SER A 91 8.87 13.40 8.49
N SER A 92 8.56 14.46 9.23
CA SER A 92 9.53 15.48 9.63
C SER A 92 10.52 15.00 10.69
N ASP A 93 10.28 13.85 11.31
CA ASP A 93 11.26 13.16 12.15
C ASP A 93 12.22 12.38 11.23
N GLU A 94 13.46 12.84 11.17
CA GLU A 94 14.45 12.30 10.24
C GLU A 94 14.85 10.86 10.54
N GLU A 95 14.87 10.45 11.81
CA GLU A 95 15.19 9.08 12.20
C GLU A 95 14.07 8.15 11.74
N GLN A 96 12.81 8.54 12.00
CA GLN A 96 11.66 7.74 11.63
C GLN A 96 11.41 7.72 10.12
N ARG A 97 11.71 8.81 9.42
CA ARG A 97 11.70 8.85 7.95
C ARG A 97 12.69 7.86 7.35
N LYS A 98 13.94 7.87 7.83
CA LYS A 98 14.97 6.90 7.39
C LYS A 98 14.60 5.47 7.74
N ALA A 99 14.06 5.21 8.93
CA ALA A 99 13.56 3.90 9.30
C ALA A 99 12.44 3.41 8.37
N CYS A 100 11.59 4.33 7.89
CA CYS A 100 10.57 4.02 6.90
C CYS A 100 11.19 3.70 5.52
N VAL A 101 12.15 4.51 5.04
CA VAL A 101 12.89 4.24 3.79
C VAL A 101 13.58 2.86 3.84
N GLU A 102 14.24 2.52 4.94
CA GLU A 102 14.86 1.18 5.11
C GLU A 102 13.84 0.03 5.07
N TYR A 103 12.63 0.25 5.56
CA TYR A 103 11.55 -0.74 5.40
C TYR A 103 11.14 -0.90 3.92
N TYR A 104 11.06 0.18 3.13
CA TYR A 104 10.85 0.07 1.68
C TYR A 104 12.03 -0.61 0.97
N ARG A 105 13.27 -0.44 1.48
CA ARG A 105 14.44 -1.19 0.98
C ARG A 105 14.29 -2.69 1.22
N HIS A 106 13.77 -3.09 2.37
CA HIS A 106 13.42 -4.48 2.65
C HIS A 106 12.35 -5.02 1.69
N LEU A 107 11.29 -4.24 1.43
CA LEU A 107 10.25 -4.59 0.46
C LEU A 107 10.82 -4.78 -0.95
N GLN A 108 11.69 -3.87 -1.40
CA GLN A 108 12.35 -3.97 -2.70
C GLN A 108 13.09 -5.31 -2.86
N GLN A 109 13.87 -5.70 -1.86
CA GLN A 109 14.62 -6.96 -1.87
C GLN A 109 13.71 -8.19 -1.85
N LYS A 110 12.65 -8.16 -1.03
CA LYS A 110 11.67 -9.24 -0.93
C LYS A 110 10.91 -9.42 -2.25
N ILE A 111 10.44 -8.33 -2.84
CA ILE A 111 9.72 -8.34 -4.12
C ILE A 111 10.63 -8.85 -5.24
N ALA A 112 11.87 -8.36 -5.32
CA ALA A 112 12.84 -8.86 -6.29
C ALA A 112 13.09 -10.37 -6.15
N LYS A 113 13.17 -10.90 -4.92
CA LYS A 113 13.31 -12.34 -4.68
C LYS A 113 12.09 -13.14 -5.17
N ILE A 114 10.87 -12.63 -4.95
CA ILE A 114 9.64 -13.30 -5.40
C ILE A 114 9.56 -13.28 -6.93
N ASN A 115 9.77 -12.11 -7.54
CA ASN A 115 9.71 -11.94 -8.99
C ASN A 115 10.86 -12.66 -9.72
N GLY A 116 12.02 -12.82 -9.09
CA GLY A 116 13.11 -13.65 -9.60
C GLY A 116 12.76 -15.15 -9.68
N LYS A 117 11.81 -15.63 -8.86
CA LYS A 117 11.29 -17.01 -8.96
C LYS A 117 10.13 -17.13 -9.93
N THR A 118 9.23 -16.14 -9.95
CA THR A 118 8.04 -16.12 -10.80
C THR A 118 7.88 -14.70 -11.34
N ALA A 119 8.33 -14.48 -12.58
CA ALA A 119 8.27 -13.17 -13.21
C ALA A 119 6.83 -12.64 -13.23
N GLY A 120 6.64 -11.38 -12.82
CA GLY A 120 5.33 -10.73 -12.78
C GLY A 120 4.38 -11.23 -11.68
N LYS A 121 4.88 -11.97 -10.68
CA LYS A 121 4.05 -12.42 -9.54
C LYS A 121 3.62 -11.24 -8.66
N VAL A 122 4.55 -10.37 -8.29
CA VAL A 122 4.27 -9.06 -7.69
C VAL A 122 4.28 -8.02 -8.80
N ILE A 123 3.15 -7.37 -9.04
CA ILE A 123 3.00 -6.40 -10.13
C ILE A 123 3.18 -4.96 -9.69
N ALA A 124 2.88 -4.65 -8.42
CA ALA A 124 3.01 -3.31 -7.88
C ALA A 124 3.31 -3.32 -6.38
N LEU A 125 3.89 -2.21 -5.90
CA LEU A 125 4.01 -1.86 -4.49
C LEU A 125 3.28 -0.55 -4.23
N GLU A 126 2.33 -0.57 -3.28
CA GLU A 126 1.67 0.61 -2.76
C GLU A 126 2.49 1.29 -1.66
N LEU A 127 2.88 2.53 -1.96
CA LEU A 127 3.56 3.47 -1.08
C LEU A 127 2.53 4.32 -0.32
N HIS A 128 2.90 4.77 0.88
CA HIS A 128 2.09 5.68 1.71
C HIS A 128 2.93 6.84 2.24
N ALA A 129 2.48 8.06 1.98
CA ALA A 129 3.22 9.26 2.38
C ALA A 129 3.40 9.33 3.91
N ALA A 130 2.36 9.15 4.72
CA ALA A 130 2.44 9.05 6.19
C ALA A 130 3.35 10.11 6.88
N PRO A 131 2.84 11.31 7.19
CA PRO A 131 3.58 12.35 7.90
C PRO A 131 3.63 12.08 9.42
N LEU A 132 4.51 12.82 10.11
CA LEU A 132 4.59 12.83 11.57
C LEU A 132 3.19 13.12 12.16
N ALA A 133 2.66 12.19 12.95
CA ALA A 133 1.33 12.33 13.54
C ALA A 133 1.24 13.57 14.44
N GLY A 134 0.18 14.37 14.25
CA GLY A 134 -0.05 15.61 14.99
C GLY A 134 0.77 16.82 14.51
N ASN A 135 1.71 16.64 13.59
CA ASN A 135 2.34 17.76 12.89
C ASN A 135 1.38 18.23 11.79
N ALA A 136 1.01 19.52 11.78
CA ALA A 136 0.12 20.12 10.79
C ALA A 136 0.85 20.79 9.62
N ASN A 137 2.19 20.81 9.63
CA ASN A 137 2.98 21.49 8.61
C ASN A 137 3.08 20.65 7.33
N VAL A 138 2.24 20.98 6.34
CA VAL A 138 2.17 20.31 5.04
C VAL A 138 3.44 20.50 4.23
N ASP A 139 4.01 21.71 4.20
CA ASP A 139 5.23 22.00 3.43
C ASP A 139 6.41 21.15 3.93
N GLN A 140 6.58 21.07 5.26
CA GLN A 140 7.61 20.25 5.88
C GLN A 140 7.43 18.76 5.59
N ALA A 141 6.19 18.28 5.60
CA ALA A 141 5.87 16.90 5.26
C ALA A 141 6.12 16.60 3.77
N THR A 142 5.80 17.56 2.89
CA THR A 142 6.05 17.49 1.44
C THR A 142 7.56 17.42 1.16
N ASP A 143 8.36 18.29 1.79
CA ASP A 143 9.82 18.26 1.69
C ASP A 143 10.41 16.93 2.19
N ALA A 144 9.90 16.40 3.29
CA ALA A 144 10.30 15.09 3.80
C ALA A 144 9.96 13.96 2.82
N PHE A 145 8.77 14.01 2.25
CA PHE A 145 8.31 13.02 1.27
C PHE A 145 9.16 13.04 0.00
N ALA A 146 9.44 14.22 -0.56
CA ALA A 146 10.29 14.38 -1.73
C ALA A 146 11.71 13.80 -1.52
N ARG A 147 12.30 13.98 -0.33
CA ARG A 147 13.59 13.37 0.03
C ARG A 147 13.51 11.85 0.06
N SER A 148 12.44 11.29 0.62
CA SER A 148 12.24 9.84 0.66
C SER A 148 12.01 9.24 -0.74
N LEU A 149 11.23 9.90 -1.60
CA LEU A 149 11.04 9.50 -2.99
C LEU A 149 12.38 9.45 -3.74
N LYS A 150 13.20 10.49 -3.61
CA LYS A 150 14.55 10.54 -4.22
C LYS A 150 15.44 9.37 -3.81
N GLU A 151 15.28 8.83 -2.60
CA GLU A 151 16.02 7.65 -2.15
C GLU A 151 15.42 6.35 -2.73
N ILE A 152 14.11 6.19 -2.65
CA ILE A 152 13.36 4.98 -3.05
C ILE A 152 13.41 4.74 -4.57
N THR A 153 13.29 5.80 -5.38
CA THR A 153 13.22 5.69 -6.85
C THR A 153 14.58 5.44 -7.50
N ARG A 154 15.67 5.47 -6.74
CA ARG A 154 17.02 5.11 -7.23
C ARG A 154 17.27 3.61 -7.28
N TRP A 155 16.41 2.81 -6.67
CA TRP A 155 16.57 1.36 -6.65
C TRP A 155 15.96 0.74 -7.90
N ASP A 156 16.48 -0.43 -8.28
CA ASP A 156 15.91 -1.22 -9.36
C ASP A 156 14.68 -1.96 -8.86
N TRP A 157 13.50 -1.60 -9.37
CA TRP A 157 12.22 -2.17 -8.96
C TRP A 157 11.74 -3.19 -9.99
N SER A 158 11.46 -4.41 -9.52
CA SER A 158 10.91 -5.48 -10.38
C SER A 158 9.37 -5.43 -10.50
N CYS A 159 8.75 -4.35 -10.05
CA CYS A 159 7.31 -4.10 -10.06
C CYS A 159 7.06 -2.60 -10.22
N GLU A 160 5.81 -2.20 -10.51
CA GLU A 160 5.41 -0.80 -10.53
C GLU A 160 5.39 -0.22 -9.11
N LEU A 161 5.62 1.09 -9.02
CA LEU A 161 5.40 1.86 -7.80
C LEU A 161 4.08 2.62 -7.92
N VAL A 162 3.23 2.48 -6.90
CA VAL A 162 1.93 3.14 -6.83
C VAL A 162 1.86 3.86 -5.51
N LEU A 163 1.48 5.12 -5.47
CA LEU A 163 1.21 5.81 -4.22
C LEU A 163 -0.30 5.81 -3.96
N GLU A 164 -0.71 5.25 -2.82
CA GLU A 164 -2.11 5.27 -2.41
C GLU A 164 -2.43 6.55 -1.63
N HIS A 165 -3.33 7.36 -2.16
CA HIS A 165 -3.93 8.48 -1.43
C HIS A 165 -5.01 7.97 -0.46
N CYS A 166 -4.89 8.38 0.80
CA CYS A 166 -5.86 8.08 1.86
C CYS A 166 -6.70 9.33 2.18
N ASP A 167 -6.82 9.72 3.45
CA ASP A 167 -7.41 11.00 3.85
C ASP A 167 -6.31 11.95 4.28
N ALA A 168 -6.40 13.19 3.82
CA ALA A 168 -5.40 14.21 4.09
C ALA A 168 -5.33 14.57 5.59
N MET A 169 -4.11 14.89 6.05
CA MET A 169 -3.82 15.42 7.39
C MET A 169 -4.50 16.76 7.67
N THR A 170 -4.87 17.49 6.61
CA THR A 170 -5.64 18.74 6.63
C THR A 170 -7.16 18.51 6.68
N GLY A 171 -7.61 17.27 6.48
CA GLY A 171 -9.01 16.89 6.55
C GLY A 171 -9.58 17.01 7.97
N THR A 172 -10.90 17.01 8.10
CA THR A 172 -11.51 17.13 9.43
C THR A 172 -11.49 15.77 10.17
N ALA A 173 -10.84 15.73 11.33
CA ALA A 173 -10.66 14.52 12.15
C ALA A 173 -10.15 13.32 11.32
N PRO A 174 -8.97 13.45 10.71
CA PRO A 174 -8.45 12.43 9.81
C PRO A 174 -8.18 11.14 10.59
N ARG A 175 -8.46 9.98 9.98
CA ARG A 175 -8.14 8.67 10.59
C ARG A 175 -6.75 8.17 10.22
N LYS A 176 -6.30 8.38 8.98
CA LYS A 176 -4.91 8.12 8.58
C LYS A 176 -4.17 9.44 8.61
N GLY A 177 -4.70 10.48 7.96
CA GLY A 177 -4.08 11.81 7.97
C GLY A 177 -2.72 11.76 7.29
N PHE A 178 -2.73 11.40 6.01
CA PHE A 178 -1.57 11.36 5.15
C PHE A 178 -1.38 12.69 4.41
N LEU A 179 -0.31 12.80 3.63
CA LEU A 179 -0.05 14.02 2.87
C LEU A 179 -1.23 14.31 1.92
N PRO A 180 -1.67 15.57 1.75
CA PRO A 180 -2.75 15.91 0.83
C PRO A 180 -2.45 15.47 -0.61
N LEU A 181 -3.50 15.14 -1.37
CA LEU A 181 -3.35 14.61 -2.73
C LEU A 181 -2.60 15.58 -3.65
N GLU A 182 -2.83 16.90 -3.54
CA GLU A 182 -2.14 17.89 -4.36
C GLU A 182 -0.62 17.88 -4.16
N ASN A 183 -0.16 17.84 -2.91
CA ASN A 183 1.26 17.78 -2.56
C ASN A 183 1.89 16.45 -2.96
N VAL A 184 1.10 15.38 -2.87
CA VAL A 184 1.47 14.07 -3.37
C VAL A 184 1.73 14.12 -4.87
N LEU A 185 0.79 14.65 -5.66
CA LEU A 185 0.89 14.73 -7.13
C LEU A 185 2.08 15.60 -7.55
N GLU A 186 2.31 16.72 -6.87
CA GLU A 186 3.48 17.57 -7.08
C GLU A 186 4.78 16.80 -6.80
N ALA A 187 4.86 16.10 -5.66
CA ALA A 187 6.08 15.40 -5.24
C ALA A 187 6.43 14.21 -6.15
N ILE A 188 5.43 13.55 -6.76
CA ILE A 188 5.66 12.40 -7.64
C ILE A 188 5.79 12.75 -9.13
N ALA A 189 5.57 14.01 -9.53
CA ALA A 189 5.44 14.41 -10.94
C ALA A 189 6.64 14.03 -11.84
N ASP A 190 7.85 13.99 -11.28
CA ASP A 190 9.09 13.65 -11.98
C ASP A 190 9.49 12.17 -11.87
N TYR A 191 8.63 11.31 -11.30
CA TYR A 191 8.89 9.89 -11.07
C TYR A 191 7.87 9.02 -11.80
N ASP A 192 8.30 7.81 -12.20
CA ASP A 192 7.41 6.77 -12.71
C ASP A 192 6.69 6.08 -11.54
N ILE A 193 5.75 6.83 -10.94
CA ILE A 193 4.92 6.41 -9.82
C ILE A 193 3.46 6.71 -10.19
N SER A 194 2.64 5.68 -10.23
CA SER A 194 1.19 5.83 -10.46
C SER A 194 0.47 6.22 -9.16
N ILE A 195 -0.76 6.70 -9.28
CA ILE A 195 -1.61 7.03 -8.13
C ILE A 195 -2.75 6.03 -7.99
N CYS A 196 -2.95 5.53 -6.78
CA CYS A 196 -4.16 4.83 -6.38
C CYS A 196 -5.01 5.75 -5.49
N ILE A 197 -6.30 5.89 -5.80
CA ILE A 197 -7.23 6.64 -4.96
C ILE A 197 -8.00 5.67 -4.08
N ASN A 198 -7.78 5.73 -2.77
CA ASN A 198 -8.66 5.05 -1.84
C ASN A 198 -9.99 5.81 -1.76
N TRP A 199 -10.98 5.31 -2.50
CA TRP A 199 -12.29 5.95 -2.63
C TRP A 199 -12.96 6.22 -1.28
N ALA A 200 -12.95 5.23 -0.38
CA ALA A 200 -13.58 5.35 0.94
C ALA A 200 -12.85 6.35 1.83
N ARG A 201 -11.51 6.41 1.76
CA ARG A 201 -10.74 7.43 2.51
C ARG A 201 -10.99 8.83 1.98
N SER A 202 -11.09 9.00 0.67
CA SER A 202 -11.47 10.27 0.05
C SER A 202 -12.88 10.71 0.48
N ALA A 203 -13.82 9.77 0.61
CA ALA A 203 -15.17 10.08 1.08
C ALA A 203 -15.17 10.50 2.56
N ILE A 204 -14.32 9.88 3.38
CA ILE A 204 -14.12 10.24 4.80
C ILE A 204 -13.49 11.63 4.93
N GLU A 205 -12.50 11.95 4.09
CA GLU A 205 -11.83 13.25 4.05
C GLU A 205 -12.82 14.38 3.78
N GLY A 206 -13.61 14.25 2.71
CA GLY A 206 -14.60 15.26 2.31
C GLY A 206 -15.90 15.19 3.10
N ARG A 207 -16.14 14.09 3.82
CA ARG A 207 -17.43 13.75 4.44
C ARG A 207 -18.61 13.81 3.47
N ASN A 208 -18.35 13.41 2.23
CA ASN A 208 -19.31 13.39 1.14
C ASN A 208 -18.84 12.41 0.05
N THR A 209 -19.72 12.10 -0.90
CA THR A 209 -19.42 11.21 -2.03
C THR A 209 -18.86 11.94 -3.26
N VAL A 210 -18.70 13.26 -3.20
CA VAL A 210 -18.20 14.10 -4.30
C VAL A 210 -16.67 14.10 -4.35
N LEU A 211 -16.00 14.24 -3.20
CA LEU A 211 -14.54 14.33 -3.13
C LEU A 211 -13.80 13.14 -3.76
N PRO A 212 -14.26 11.87 -3.61
CA PRO A 212 -13.65 10.75 -4.33
C PRO A 212 -13.57 10.95 -5.85
N LEU A 213 -14.65 11.46 -6.47
CA LEU A 213 -14.66 11.72 -7.91
C LEU A 213 -13.69 12.85 -8.26
N THR A 214 -13.65 13.91 -7.45
CA THR A 214 -12.69 15.01 -7.62
C THR A 214 -11.25 14.50 -7.56
N HIS A 215 -10.91 13.67 -6.58
CA HIS A 215 -9.57 13.05 -6.47
C HIS A 215 -9.25 12.17 -7.68
N THR A 216 -10.18 11.33 -8.13
CA THR A 216 -9.99 10.53 -9.35
C THR A 216 -9.79 11.40 -10.58
N GLN A 217 -10.43 12.57 -10.69
CA GLN A 217 -10.24 13.49 -11.81
C GLN A 217 -8.91 14.25 -11.76
N GLN A 218 -8.39 14.53 -10.55
CA GLN A 218 -7.09 15.16 -10.34
C GLN A 218 -5.92 14.22 -10.64
N ALA A 219 -6.08 12.92 -10.36
CA ALA A 219 -5.05 11.90 -10.58
C ALA A 219 -5.01 11.34 -12.02
N LYS A 220 -5.63 12.02 -13.00
CA LYS A 220 -5.65 11.61 -14.42
C LYS A 220 -4.45 12.11 -15.20
#